data_AF-A0A822B142-F1
#
_entry.id   AF-A0A822B142-F1
#
_cell.length_a   1.000
_cell.length_b   1.000
_cell.length_c   1.000
_cell.angle_alpha   90.00
_cell.angle_beta   90.00
_cell.angle_gamma   90.00
#
_symmetry.space_group_name_H-M   'P 1'
#
loop_
_entity.id
_entity.type
_entity.pdbx_description
1 polymer ?
#
loop_
_entity_poly.entity_id
_entity_poly.type
_entity_poly.pdbx_seq_one_letter_code
_entity_poly.pdbx_strand_id
1 'polypeptide(L)'
;CADDVIGRSAGSGSSGICLLIKPEVIQLNRCLRSCFMQLIDYFGNTIGENFIFCFTNARSTFFTPGNTLPLLKAFFKSFPDTKVVLEKKNTFCFDSEAFRYLVAIKDNIEFNTIERSEFEQSWKASVAESVRFLKYLCDQSAYKRNDKWQSIKDAQFQIHSMIRPILEAMRNILRNIILYDRNLSINVSPKPVTSLSMLCYRCGRNPEKINEFWIIEDHLHSSCNMCTSNELKQTEYRLCYDAVNYRADDSIDQMNKYIDVLCEGCAQLAQVFMKTSQVERNDPFLFGIERIINEKNFICKKVTPGDLNQQLVGRLNQIKHQYQHYLNAIQSNETFKNLSKIYQLIQQIADVPMVKVQLDVIQIYHQTLLKANEKDVSINKT
;
A
#
# COMPACT_ATOMS: atom_id res chain seq x y z
N CYS A 1 3.58 10.24 37.81
CA CYS A 1 4.75 9.47 37.33
C CYS A 1 4.47 8.66 36.05
N ALA A 2 3.64 9.18 35.14
CA ALA A 2 3.48 8.64 33.78
C ALA A 2 3.77 9.72 32.70
N ASP A 3 3.88 10.99 33.12
CA ASP A 3 4.09 12.12 32.21
C ASP A 3 5.55 12.29 31.74
N ASP A 4 6.53 11.72 32.46
CA ASP A 4 7.96 11.84 32.11
C ASP A 4 8.44 10.88 31.01
N VAL A 5 7.63 9.89 30.62
CA VAL A 5 7.99 8.93 29.55
C VAL A 5 7.50 9.38 28.17
N ILE A 6 6.56 10.31 28.11
CA ILE A 6 5.93 10.76 26.85
C ILE A 6 6.70 11.94 26.21
N GLY A 7 7.68 12.52 26.92
CA GLY A 7 8.33 13.78 26.56
C GLY A 7 9.55 13.72 25.64
N ARG A 8 10.03 12.56 25.17
CA ARG A 8 11.26 12.50 24.35
C ARG A 8 11.19 11.48 23.22
N SER A 9 10.96 12.01 22.02
CA SER A 9 11.45 11.57 20.68
C SER A 9 10.35 11.53 19.62
N ALA A 10 9.84 12.70 19.25
CA ALA A 10 9.31 12.92 17.91
C ALA A 10 10.49 12.93 16.92
N GLY A 11 10.92 11.74 16.49
CA GLY A 11 12.02 11.59 15.54
C GLY A 11 12.43 10.14 15.40
N SER A 12 12.07 9.51 14.27
CA SER A 12 12.26 8.11 13.89
C SER A 12 11.43 7.08 14.66
N GLY A 13 10.21 6.80 14.16
CA GLY A 13 9.33 5.77 14.68
C GLY A 13 9.95 4.37 14.59
N SER A 14 9.93 3.65 15.70
CA SER A 14 10.27 2.23 15.79
C SER A 14 9.13 1.37 15.23
N SER A 15 9.33 0.70 14.11
CA SER A 15 8.31 -0.17 13.51
C SER A 15 8.37 -1.57 14.14
N GLY A 16 7.49 -1.86 15.10
CA GLY A 16 7.28 -3.20 15.66
C GLY A 16 5.91 -3.76 15.28
N ILE A 17 5.81 -5.06 15.00
CA ILE A 17 4.51 -5.70 14.74
C ILE A 17 4.02 -6.35 16.04
N CYS A 18 3.04 -5.71 16.68
CA CYS A 18 2.43 -6.21 17.89
C CYS A 18 1.33 -7.22 17.57
N LEU A 19 1.51 -8.46 18.01
CA LEU A 19 0.56 -9.55 17.82
C LEU A 19 -0.23 -9.73 19.11
N LEU A 20 -1.50 -9.33 19.09
CA LEU A 20 -2.42 -9.46 20.23
C LEU A 20 -3.07 -10.84 20.21
N ILE A 21 -2.85 -11.65 21.26
CA ILE A 21 -3.24 -13.06 21.33
C ILE A 21 -3.80 -13.38 22.72
N LYS A 22 -4.73 -14.32 22.84
CA LYS A 22 -5.13 -14.85 24.16
C LYS A 22 -4.11 -15.89 24.65
N PRO A 23 -3.82 -15.98 25.96
CA PRO A 23 -2.84 -16.93 26.52
C PRO A 23 -3.35 -18.37 26.52
N GLU A 24 -4.67 -18.57 26.49
CA GLU A 24 -5.28 -19.90 26.60
C GLU A 24 -6.13 -20.21 25.37
N VAL A 25 -5.48 -20.68 24.30
CA VAL A 25 -6.14 -21.22 23.11
C VAL A 25 -5.81 -22.70 22.97
N ILE A 26 -6.83 -23.51 22.69
CA ILE A 26 -6.68 -24.97 22.50
C ILE A 26 -5.92 -25.26 21.19
N GLN A 27 -6.13 -24.43 20.17
CA GLN A 27 -5.47 -24.54 18.87
C GLN A 27 -5.36 -23.17 18.19
N LEU A 28 -4.34 -23.00 17.37
CA LEU A 28 -4.24 -21.84 16.49
C LEU A 28 -5.26 -21.98 15.36
N ASN A 29 -6.29 -21.13 15.38
CA ASN A 29 -7.30 -21.08 14.32
C ASN A 29 -6.63 -20.95 12.94
N ARG A 30 -7.19 -21.65 11.93
CA ARG A 30 -6.79 -21.55 10.52
C ARG A 30 -6.68 -20.10 10.03
N CYS A 31 -7.59 -19.23 10.47
CA CYS A 31 -7.54 -17.80 10.13
C CYS A 31 -6.25 -17.14 10.66
N LEU A 32 -5.92 -17.33 11.95
CA LEU A 32 -4.72 -16.78 12.57
C LEU A 32 -3.43 -17.32 11.93
N ARG A 33 -3.40 -18.63 11.63
CA ARG A 33 -2.29 -19.25 10.89
C ARG A 33 -2.11 -18.62 9.51
N SER A 34 -3.20 -18.45 8.78
CA SER A 34 -3.20 -17.80 7.46
C SER A 34 -2.72 -16.34 7.54
N CYS A 35 -3.11 -15.60 8.59
CA CYS A 35 -2.65 -14.23 8.81
C CYS A 35 -1.14 -14.18 9.02
N PHE A 36 -0.57 -15.06 9.87
CA PHE A 36 0.88 -15.12 10.05
C PHE A 36 1.62 -15.50 8.77
N MET A 37 1.11 -16.44 8.00
CA MET A 37 1.68 -16.80 6.70
C MET A 37 1.70 -15.62 5.75
N GLN A 38 0.58 -14.90 5.64
CA GLN A 38 0.48 -13.74 4.76
C GLN A 38 1.42 -12.62 5.20
N LEU A 39 1.56 -12.38 6.51
CA LEU A 39 2.53 -11.42 7.05
C LEU A 39 3.97 -11.85 6.72
N ILE A 40 4.34 -13.10 6.98
CA ILE A 40 5.66 -13.62 6.66
C ILE A 40 5.95 -13.48 5.16
N ASP A 41 5.02 -13.90 4.31
CA ASP A 41 5.22 -13.84 2.86
C ASP A 41 5.31 -12.40 2.36
N TYR A 42 4.55 -11.47 2.97
CA TYR A 42 4.55 -10.06 2.59
C TYR A 42 5.82 -9.35 3.06
N PHE A 43 6.22 -9.55 4.32
CA PHE A 43 7.36 -8.86 4.89
C PHE A 43 8.71 -9.57 4.64
N GLY A 44 8.68 -10.81 4.16
CA GLY A 44 9.86 -11.64 3.94
C GLY A 44 10.44 -12.23 5.23
N ASN A 45 11.53 -12.97 5.06
CA ASN A 45 12.12 -13.83 6.08
C ASN A 45 12.74 -13.09 7.28
N THR A 46 12.94 -11.78 7.20
CA THR A 46 13.52 -11.00 8.31
C THR A 46 12.48 -10.45 9.27
N ILE A 47 11.18 -10.59 8.97
CA ILE A 47 10.13 -9.95 9.75
C ILE A 47 10.00 -10.50 11.17
N GLY A 48 10.37 -11.76 11.38
CA GLY A 48 10.24 -12.40 12.68
C GLY A 48 11.07 -11.75 13.79
N GLU A 49 12.12 -11.01 13.42
CA GLU A 49 12.93 -10.22 14.36
C GLU A 49 12.14 -9.05 14.97
N ASN A 50 11.04 -8.60 14.33
CA ASN A 50 10.21 -7.47 14.78
C ASN A 50 8.84 -7.88 15.34
N PHE A 51 8.58 -9.18 15.45
CA PHE A 51 7.34 -9.67 16.07
C PHE A 51 7.40 -9.50 17.58
N ILE A 52 6.39 -8.83 18.11
CA ILE A 52 6.18 -8.63 19.53
C ILE A 52 4.90 -9.35 19.93
N PHE A 53 5.00 -10.25 20.90
CA PHE A 53 3.89 -11.10 21.30
C PHE A 53 3.21 -10.51 22.54
N CYS A 54 1.98 -10.07 22.38
CA CYS A 54 1.20 -9.44 23.44
C CYS A 54 0.02 -10.35 23.82
N PHE A 55 0.13 -11.03 24.96
CA PHE A 55 -0.90 -11.89 25.48
C PHE A 55 -1.90 -11.09 26.32
N THR A 56 -3.14 -10.98 25.86
CA THR A 56 -4.23 -10.27 26.53
C THR A 56 -5.08 -11.22 27.38
N ASN A 57 -5.68 -10.75 28.46
CA ASN A 57 -6.44 -11.58 29.43
C ASN A 57 -5.54 -12.55 30.20
N ALA A 58 -4.31 -12.13 30.53
CA ALA A 58 -3.32 -13.00 31.18
C ALA A 58 -3.60 -13.29 32.66
N ARG A 59 -4.62 -12.70 33.28
CA ARG A 59 -4.99 -12.97 34.69
C ARG A 59 -5.24 -14.46 34.93
N SER A 60 -5.99 -15.13 34.04
CA SER A 60 -6.32 -16.55 34.15
C SER A 60 -5.11 -17.49 34.08
N THR A 61 -3.97 -16.97 33.63
CA THR A 61 -2.71 -17.70 33.44
C THR A 61 -1.60 -17.09 34.29
N PHE A 62 -1.95 -16.37 35.36
CA PHE A 62 -1.02 -15.73 36.29
C PHE A 62 0.03 -14.85 35.59
N PHE A 63 -0.40 -14.08 34.59
CA PHE A 63 0.46 -13.20 33.78
C PHE A 63 1.53 -13.97 33.00
N THR A 64 1.20 -15.17 32.55
CA THR A 64 2.04 -15.96 31.66
C THR A 64 1.37 -16.17 30.29
N PRO A 65 2.14 -16.50 29.25
CA PRO A 65 1.58 -16.77 27.91
C PRO A 65 0.67 -18.01 27.80
N GLY A 66 0.52 -18.79 28.87
CA GLY A 66 -0.34 -19.98 28.92
C GLY A 66 -0.01 -21.06 27.87
N ASN A 67 -1.03 -21.86 27.54
CA ASN A 67 -0.90 -22.97 26.57
C ASN A 67 -0.73 -22.51 25.12
N THR A 68 -0.95 -21.22 24.83
CA THR A 68 -0.78 -20.67 23.48
C THR A 68 0.69 -20.55 23.06
N LEU A 69 1.60 -20.32 24.01
CA LEU A 69 3.02 -20.15 23.70
C LEU A 69 3.65 -21.40 23.08
N PRO A 70 3.47 -22.62 23.61
CA PRO A 70 3.91 -23.85 22.95
C PRO A 70 3.36 -23.99 21.52
N LEU A 71 2.09 -23.65 21.29
CA LEU A 71 1.46 -23.73 19.97
C LEU A 71 2.10 -22.76 18.96
N LEU A 72 2.37 -21.52 19.37
CA LEU A 72 3.06 -20.54 18.53
C LEU A 72 4.49 -20.97 18.22
N LYS A 73 5.23 -21.47 19.23
CA LYS A 73 6.58 -22.02 19.02
C LYS A 73 6.57 -23.17 18.01
N ALA A 74 5.62 -24.10 18.13
CA ALA A 74 5.48 -25.21 17.19
C ALA A 74 5.13 -24.72 15.77
N PHE A 75 4.26 -23.71 15.66
CA PHE A 75 3.90 -23.10 14.38
C PHE A 75 5.10 -22.42 13.71
N PHE A 76 5.80 -21.53 14.40
CA PHE A 76 6.93 -20.81 13.81
C PHE A 76 8.15 -21.70 13.57
N LYS A 77 8.30 -22.82 14.30
CA LYS A 77 9.31 -23.85 14.00
C LYS A 77 9.13 -24.46 12.60
N SER A 78 7.91 -24.43 12.04
CA SER A 78 7.68 -24.86 10.65
C SER A 78 8.12 -23.83 9.59
N PHE A 79 8.59 -22.64 10.00
CA PHE A 79 9.10 -21.57 9.15
C PHE A 79 10.51 -21.13 9.59
N PRO A 80 11.52 -22.03 9.53
CA PRO A 80 12.84 -21.79 10.10
C PRO A 80 13.54 -20.55 9.51
N ASP A 81 13.24 -20.22 8.25
CA ASP A 81 13.85 -19.09 7.56
C ASP A 81 13.39 -17.72 8.10
N THR A 82 12.28 -17.66 8.82
CA THR A 82 11.63 -16.41 9.25
C THR A 82 12.24 -15.77 10.50
N LYS A 83 13.21 -16.44 11.12
CA LYS A 83 13.91 -16.02 12.34
C LYS A 83 12.99 -15.54 13.48
N VAL A 84 11.75 -16.02 13.52
CA VAL A 84 10.81 -15.67 14.58
C VAL A 84 11.31 -16.31 15.89
N VAL A 85 11.59 -15.46 16.88
CA VAL A 85 12.05 -15.89 18.21
C VAL A 85 11.01 -15.49 19.24
N LEU A 86 10.52 -16.45 20.04
CA LEU A 86 9.61 -16.22 21.15
C LEU A 86 10.37 -16.32 22.47
N GLU A 87 10.86 -15.18 22.95
CA GLU A 87 11.62 -15.03 24.20
C GLU A 87 10.90 -14.15 25.20
N LYS A 88 11.32 -14.20 26.46
CA LYS A 88 10.77 -13.32 27.51
C LYS A 88 10.89 -11.84 27.16
N LYS A 89 11.96 -11.45 26.45
CA LYS A 89 12.24 -10.04 26.10
C LYS A 89 11.22 -9.42 25.15
N ASN A 90 10.64 -10.20 24.24
CA ASN A 90 9.67 -9.74 23.22
C ASN A 90 8.27 -10.34 23.41
N THR A 91 8.01 -10.92 24.58
CA THR A 91 6.71 -11.47 24.97
C THR A 91 6.19 -10.72 26.18
N PHE A 92 4.98 -10.20 26.11
CA PHE A 92 4.36 -9.37 27.15
C PHE A 92 2.96 -9.90 27.49
N CYS A 93 2.61 -9.90 28.77
CA CYS A 93 1.32 -10.42 29.26
C CYS A 93 0.53 -9.35 30.01
N PHE A 94 -0.62 -8.97 29.46
CA PHE A 94 -1.50 -7.93 29.99
C PHE A 94 -2.84 -8.52 30.39
N ASP A 95 -3.48 -7.93 31.41
CA ASP A 95 -4.88 -8.19 31.69
C ASP A 95 -5.76 -7.06 31.15
N SER A 96 -6.66 -7.41 30.23
CA SER A 96 -7.59 -6.45 29.63
C SER A 96 -8.71 -6.03 30.60
N GLU A 97 -9.03 -6.86 31.60
CA GLU A 97 -10.04 -6.55 32.61
C GLU A 97 -9.59 -5.46 33.59
N ALA A 98 -8.29 -5.28 33.78
CA ALA A 98 -7.75 -4.21 34.61
C ALA A 98 -8.06 -2.81 34.03
N PHE A 99 -8.10 -2.68 32.69
CA PHE A 99 -8.49 -1.43 32.03
C PHE A 99 -9.99 -1.17 32.12
N ARG A 100 -10.82 -2.22 32.03
CA ARG A 100 -12.27 -2.13 32.22
C ARG A 100 -12.63 -1.70 33.64
N TYR A 101 -11.90 -2.20 34.64
CA TYR A 101 -12.06 -1.78 36.04
C TYR A 101 -11.88 -0.27 36.22
N LEU A 102 -10.88 0.33 35.56
CA LEU A 102 -10.70 1.79 35.63
C LEU A 102 -11.88 2.58 35.06
N VAL A 103 -12.42 2.13 33.93
CA VAL A 103 -13.61 2.74 33.32
C VAL A 103 -14.81 2.59 34.27
N ALA A 104 -15.00 1.41 34.85
CA ALA A 104 -16.08 1.14 35.79
C ALA A 104 -16.00 2.02 37.06
N ILE A 105 -14.80 2.24 37.62
CA ILE A 105 -14.62 3.19 38.73
C ILE A 105 -14.99 4.61 38.31
N LYS A 106 -14.58 5.04 37.10
CA LYS A 106 -14.90 6.38 36.57
C LYS A 106 -16.41 6.58 36.43
N ASP A 107 -17.13 5.52 36.11
CA ASP A 107 -18.60 5.50 35.98
C ASP A 107 -19.33 5.24 37.31
N ASN A 108 -18.62 5.33 38.46
CA ASN A 108 -19.14 5.11 39.81
C ASN A 108 -19.77 3.72 40.03
N ILE A 109 -19.27 2.70 39.34
CA ILE A 109 -19.67 1.31 39.61
C ILE A 109 -18.99 0.83 40.89
N GLU A 110 -19.79 0.32 41.83
CA GLU A 110 -19.30 -0.23 43.09
C GLU A 110 -18.80 -1.67 42.94
N PHE A 111 -17.71 -1.98 43.63
CA PHE A 111 -17.12 -3.31 43.70
C PHE A 111 -16.90 -3.67 45.16
N ASN A 112 -17.03 -4.96 45.49
CA ASN A 112 -16.73 -5.40 46.85
C ASN A 112 -15.20 -5.37 47.13
N THR A 113 -14.82 -5.51 48.40
CA THR A 113 -13.42 -5.41 48.84
C THR A 113 -12.50 -6.44 48.17
N ILE A 114 -13.01 -7.65 47.91
CA ILE A 114 -12.25 -8.74 47.30
C ILE A 114 -12.02 -8.44 45.81
N GLU A 115 -13.08 -8.09 45.09
CA GLU A 115 -13.03 -7.71 43.68
C GLU A 115 -12.06 -6.54 43.45
N ARG A 116 -12.17 -5.49 44.26
CA ARG A 116 -11.26 -4.34 44.21
C ARG A 116 -9.81 -4.77 44.37
N SER A 117 -9.49 -5.61 45.36
CA SER A 117 -8.13 -6.10 45.59
C SER A 117 -7.58 -6.88 44.39
N GLU A 118 -8.39 -7.75 43.79
CA GLU A 118 -8.00 -8.52 42.61
C GLU A 118 -7.76 -7.63 41.38
N PHE A 119 -8.64 -6.66 41.15
CA PHE A 119 -8.48 -5.71 40.05
C PHE A 119 -7.25 -4.81 40.24
N GLU A 120 -6.98 -4.33 41.46
CA GLU A 120 -5.81 -3.54 41.77
C GLU A 120 -4.49 -4.31 41.59
N GLN A 121 -4.46 -5.58 42.01
CA GLN A 121 -3.29 -6.43 41.79
C GLN A 121 -3.06 -6.65 40.30
N SER A 122 -4.12 -6.92 39.54
CA SER A 122 -4.03 -7.10 38.10
C SER A 122 -3.60 -5.83 37.35
N TRP A 123 -4.08 -4.68 37.81
CA TRP A 123 -3.67 -3.37 37.32
C TRP A 123 -2.17 -3.14 37.53
N LYS A 124 -1.66 -3.35 38.75
CA LYS A 124 -0.23 -3.18 39.05
C LYS A 124 0.65 -4.07 38.15
N ALA A 125 0.27 -5.34 37.97
CA ALA A 125 0.99 -6.27 37.09
C ALA A 125 0.98 -5.79 35.63
N SER A 126 -0.19 -5.41 35.11
CA SER A 126 -0.34 -4.93 33.73
C SER A 126 0.42 -3.62 33.48
N VAL A 127 0.42 -2.68 34.43
CA VAL A 127 1.18 -1.43 34.34
C VAL A 127 2.69 -1.70 34.30
N ALA A 128 3.19 -2.57 35.19
CA ALA A 128 4.60 -2.94 35.19
C ALA A 128 5.02 -3.57 33.85
N GLU A 129 4.15 -4.41 33.27
CA GLU A 129 4.37 -5.00 31.97
C GLU A 129 4.30 -3.98 30.83
N SER A 130 3.38 -3.01 30.88
CA SER A 130 3.29 -1.92 29.91
C SER A 130 4.54 -1.05 29.94
N VAL A 131 5.10 -0.74 31.12
CA VAL A 131 6.37 -0.02 31.24
C VAL A 131 7.50 -0.83 30.61
N ARG A 132 7.54 -2.15 30.86
CA ARG A 132 8.54 -3.05 30.24
C ARG A 132 8.41 -3.08 28.72
N PHE A 133 7.19 -3.14 28.21
CA PHE A 133 6.88 -3.12 26.79
C PHE A 133 7.30 -1.81 26.12
N LEU A 134 6.95 -0.67 26.71
CA LEU A 134 7.35 0.65 26.20
C LEU A 134 8.88 0.81 26.20
N LYS A 135 9.56 0.36 27.27
CA LYS A 135 11.02 0.35 27.32
C LYS A 135 11.62 -0.52 26.20
N TYR A 136 11.10 -1.73 26.01
CA TYR A 136 11.53 -2.60 24.93
C TYR A 136 11.38 -1.93 23.56
N LEU A 137 10.25 -1.27 23.30
CA LEU A 137 10.03 -0.51 22.06
C LEU A 137 11.02 0.64 21.88
N CYS A 138 11.31 1.40 22.95
CA CYS A 138 12.29 2.49 22.91
C CYS A 138 13.72 1.98 22.67
N ASP A 139 14.05 0.80 23.19
CA ASP A 139 15.35 0.16 23.04
C ASP A 139 15.51 -0.53 21.67
N GLN A 140 14.43 -0.78 20.94
CA GLN A 140 14.52 -1.32 19.58
C GLN A 140 15.06 -0.25 18.63
N SER A 141 16.14 -0.57 17.90
CA SER A 141 16.53 0.22 16.75
C SER A 141 15.34 0.27 15.79
N ALA A 142 14.96 1.47 15.35
CA ALA A 142 13.85 1.62 14.44
C ALA A 142 14.03 0.66 13.24
N TYR A 143 13.12 -0.29 13.09
CA TYR A 143 13.08 -1.12 11.89
C TYR A 143 12.73 -0.20 10.73
N LYS A 144 13.78 0.26 10.05
CA LYS A 144 13.66 1.09 8.86
C LYS A 144 13.24 0.15 7.75
N ARG A 145 12.23 0.59 6.99
CA ARG A 145 11.95 0.09 5.64
C ARG A 145 13.21 0.32 4.80
N ASN A 146 14.17 -0.59 4.86
CA ASN A 146 15.43 -0.53 4.13
C ASN A 146 15.46 -1.62 3.07
N ASP A 147 16.51 -1.67 2.27
CA ASP A 147 16.70 -2.62 1.16
C ASP A 147 16.62 -4.11 1.57
N LYS A 148 16.54 -4.42 2.88
CA LYS A 148 16.31 -5.79 3.40
C LYS A 148 14.83 -6.18 3.42
N TRP A 149 13.92 -5.22 3.29
CA TRP A 149 12.48 -5.46 3.22
C TRP A 149 12.04 -5.67 1.78
N GLN A 150 12.46 -6.82 1.25
CA GLN A 150 12.17 -7.21 -0.11
C GLN A 150 11.51 -8.60 -0.08
N SER A 151 10.29 -8.68 -0.61
CA SER A 151 9.59 -9.94 -0.85
C SER A 151 8.92 -9.90 -2.21
N ILE A 152 8.61 -11.08 -2.75
CA ILE A 152 7.87 -11.17 -4.01
C ILE A 152 6.48 -10.52 -3.85
N LYS A 153 5.84 -10.68 -2.70
CA LYS A 153 4.51 -10.10 -2.44
C LYS A 153 4.54 -8.58 -2.30
N ASP A 154 5.56 -8.03 -1.64
CA ASP A 154 5.75 -6.57 -1.58
C ASP A 154 6.03 -6.02 -2.98
N ALA A 155 6.90 -6.67 -3.76
CA ALA A 155 7.13 -6.29 -5.16
C ALA A 155 5.84 -6.31 -5.99
N GLN A 156 5.01 -7.35 -5.87
CA GLN A 156 3.69 -7.40 -6.52
C GLN A 156 2.78 -6.23 -6.11
N PHE A 157 2.76 -5.90 -4.82
CA PHE A 157 1.96 -4.78 -4.31
C PHE A 157 2.45 -3.45 -4.87
N GLN A 158 3.77 -3.22 -4.89
CA GLN A 158 4.36 -2.03 -5.49
C GLN A 158 4.05 -1.94 -6.99
N ILE A 159 4.26 -3.02 -7.74
CA ILE A 159 3.90 -3.09 -9.17
C ILE A 159 2.43 -2.75 -9.37
N HIS A 160 1.53 -3.32 -8.56
CA HIS A 160 0.10 -3.04 -8.66
C HIS A 160 -0.23 -1.55 -8.47
N SER A 161 0.40 -0.92 -7.48
CA SER A 161 0.24 0.52 -7.21
C SER A 161 0.80 1.42 -8.33
N MET A 162 1.77 0.93 -9.10
CA MET A 162 2.41 1.65 -10.20
C MET A 162 1.68 1.53 -11.55
N ILE A 163 0.79 0.54 -11.74
CA ILE A 163 0.08 0.33 -13.01
C ILE A 163 -0.56 1.62 -13.52
N ARG A 164 -1.35 2.30 -12.67
CA ARG A 164 -2.02 3.54 -13.07
C ARG A 164 -1.02 4.68 -13.32
N PRO A 165 -0.09 5.00 -12.38
CA PRO A 165 0.95 5.99 -12.63
C PRO A 165 1.69 5.85 -13.96
N ILE A 166 2.10 4.62 -14.29
CA ILE A 166 2.85 4.35 -15.52
C ILE A 166 1.98 4.60 -16.75
N LEU A 167 0.79 4.01 -16.80
CA LEU A 167 -0.10 4.13 -17.95
C LEU A 167 -0.53 5.58 -18.21
N GLU A 168 -0.77 6.35 -17.15
CA GLU A 168 -1.12 7.77 -17.24
C GLU A 168 0.09 8.62 -17.64
N ALA A 169 1.29 8.28 -17.16
CA ALA A 169 2.54 8.90 -17.62
C ALA A 169 2.77 8.68 -19.11
N MET A 170 2.70 7.43 -19.60
CA MET A 170 2.84 7.12 -21.02
C MET A 170 1.82 7.92 -21.85
N ARG A 171 0.57 7.93 -21.41
CA ARG A 171 -0.52 8.63 -22.10
C ARG A 171 -0.26 10.14 -22.24
N ASN A 172 0.28 10.78 -21.20
CA ASN A 172 0.54 12.22 -21.23
C ASN A 172 1.83 12.58 -21.97
N ILE A 173 2.89 11.77 -21.83
CA ILE A 173 4.12 11.95 -22.60
C ILE A 173 3.81 11.89 -24.10
N LEU A 174 2.99 10.94 -24.55
CA LEU A 174 2.55 10.86 -25.94
C LEU A 174 1.76 12.11 -26.41
N ARG A 175 0.93 12.71 -25.54
CA ARG A 175 0.25 13.97 -25.85
C ARG A 175 1.27 15.09 -26.07
N ASN A 176 2.25 15.21 -25.18
CA ASN A 176 3.25 16.27 -25.26
C ASN A 176 4.22 16.09 -26.44
N ILE A 177 4.51 14.84 -26.85
CA ILE A 177 5.20 14.57 -28.11
C ILE A 177 4.39 15.09 -29.31
N ILE A 178 3.07 14.82 -29.35
CA ILE A 178 2.19 15.27 -30.44
C ILE A 178 2.06 16.81 -30.47
N LEU A 179 2.06 17.47 -29.31
CA LEU A 179 1.95 18.93 -29.21
C LEU A 179 3.26 19.68 -29.41
N TYR A 180 4.40 18.98 -29.46
CA TYR A 180 5.72 19.59 -29.39
C TYR A 180 5.94 20.66 -30.47
N ASP A 181 5.65 20.35 -31.74
CA ASP A 181 5.81 21.27 -32.86
C ASP A 181 4.83 22.45 -32.82
N ARG A 182 3.76 22.33 -32.02
CA ARG A 182 2.73 23.38 -31.85
C ARG A 182 3.06 24.36 -30.72
N ASN A 183 4.19 24.22 -30.03
CA ASN A 183 4.55 25.02 -28.86
C ASN A 183 3.52 24.94 -27.71
N LEU A 184 2.83 23.81 -27.58
CA LEU A 184 1.84 23.55 -26.54
C LEU A 184 2.27 22.36 -25.69
N SER A 185 1.75 22.29 -24.47
CA SER A 185 1.88 21.11 -23.63
C SER A 185 0.67 20.96 -22.71
N ILE A 186 0.51 19.77 -22.15
CA ILE A 186 -0.49 19.46 -21.13
C ILE A 186 0.26 19.00 -19.89
N ASN A 187 0.10 19.78 -18.82
CA ASN A 187 0.60 19.42 -17.50
C ASN A 187 -0.44 18.54 -16.81
N VAL A 188 0.05 17.50 -16.14
CA VAL A 188 -0.77 16.60 -15.35
C VAL A 188 -0.36 16.72 -13.90
N SER A 189 -1.33 17.07 -13.05
CA SER A 189 -1.14 17.22 -11.62
C SER A 189 -2.02 16.23 -10.85
N PRO A 190 -1.45 15.22 -10.16
CA PRO A 190 -2.23 14.36 -9.28
C PRO A 190 -2.62 15.12 -8.01
N LYS A 191 -3.87 14.96 -7.58
CA LYS A 191 -4.38 15.50 -6.31
C LYS A 191 -4.90 14.37 -5.43
N PRO A 192 -4.48 14.26 -4.17
CA PRO A 192 -4.93 13.19 -3.29
C PRO A 192 -6.44 13.29 -3.06
N VAL A 193 -7.12 12.14 -3.00
CA VAL A 193 -8.54 12.12 -2.60
C VAL A 193 -8.65 12.20 -1.08
N THR A 194 -9.71 12.83 -0.57
CA THR A 194 -9.89 13.05 0.87
C THR A 194 -10.61 11.89 1.59
N SER A 195 -11.20 10.98 0.82
CA SER A 195 -11.99 9.85 1.31
C SER A 195 -11.83 8.65 0.39
N LEU A 196 -12.14 7.45 0.88
CA LEU A 196 -12.23 6.23 0.07
C LEU A 196 -13.11 6.49 -1.17
N SER A 197 -12.46 6.55 -2.33
CA SER A 197 -13.06 6.94 -3.60
C SER A 197 -12.73 5.90 -4.65
N MET A 198 -13.70 5.63 -5.52
CA MET A 198 -13.56 4.72 -6.65
C MET A 198 -13.63 5.49 -7.96
N LEU A 199 -12.66 5.25 -8.85
CA LEU A 199 -12.71 5.67 -10.25
C LEU A 199 -13.77 4.85 -10.97
N CYS A 200 -14.65 5.55 -11.68
CA CYS A 200 -15.65 4.95 -12.52
C CYS A 200 -15.34 5.20 -14.00
N TYR A 201 -15.19 4.13 -14.79
CA TYR A 201 -14.93 4.25 -16.22
C TYR A 201 -16.19 4.31 -17.10
N ARG A 202 -17.38 4.27 -16.48
CA ARG A 202 -18.68 4.25 -17.18
C ARG A 202 -19.43 5.58 -17.07
N CYS A 203 -19.47 6.15 -15.88
CA CYS A 203 -20.12 7.42 -15.58
C CYS A 203 -19.21 8.62 -15.88
N GLY A 204 -19.76 9.83 -15.91
CA GLY A 204 -18.97 11.07 -16.05
C GLY A 204 -18.20 11.20 -17.37
N ARG A 205 -18.59 10.49 -18.43
CA ARG A 205 -17.85 10.45 -19.71
C ARG A 205 -18.18 11.62 -20.63
N ASN A 206 -18.00 12.83 -20.14
CA ASN A 206 -18.08 14.05 -20.94
C ASN A 206 -16.65 14.51 -21.27
N PRO A 207 -16.21 14.38 -22.53
CA PRO A 207 -14.91 14.88 -22.93
C PRO A 207 -14.87 16.40 -22.79
N GLU A 208 -13.82 16.90 -22.16
CA GLU A 208 -13.51 18.32 -22.04
C GLU A 208 -12.30 18.66 -22.91
N LYS A 209 -12.31 19.85 -23.49
CA LYS A 209 -11.22 20.29 -24.37
C LYS A 209 -10.12 20.94 -23.53
N ILE A 210 -8.92 20.39 -23.59
CA ILE A 210 -7.73 20.91 -22.91
C ILE A 210 -6.65 21.07 -23.97
N ASN A 211 -6.27 22.33 -24.22
CA ASN A 211 -5.58 22.73 -25.44
C ASN A 211 -6.32 22.18 -26.68
N GLU A 212 -5.67 21.32 -27.45
CA GLU A 212 -6.21 20.74 -28.67
C GLU A 212 -6.65 19.28 -28.49
N PHE A 213 -6.53 18.74 -27.28
CA PHE A 213 -6.99 17.40 -26.93
C PHE A 213 -8.37 17.43 -26.29
N TRP A 214 -9.10 16.33 -26.48
CA TRP A 214 -10.34 16.07 -25.73
C TRP A 214 -10.02 15.00 -24.70
N ILE A 215 -10.26 15.29 -23.43
CA ILE A 215 -9.87 14.47 -22.29
C ILE A 215 -11.12 14.16 -21.47
N ILE A 216 -11.27 12.91 -21.01
CA ILE A 216 -12.26 12.56 -20.00
C ILE A 216 -11.56 12.67 -18.65
N GLU A 217 -12.06 13.54 -17.79
CA GLU A 217 -11.56 13.67 -16.42
C GLU A 217 -11.93 12.44 -15.57
N ASP A 218 -11.19 12.25 -14.48
CA ASP A 218 -11.51 11.23 -13.50
C ASP A 218 -12.87 11.49 -12.85
N HIS A 219 -13.77 10.52 -12.96
CA HIS A 219 -15.04 10.55 -12.26
C HIS A 219 -15.00 9.65 -11.03
N LEU A 220 -15.15 10.25 -9.85
CA LEU A 220 -15.05 9.58 -8.56
C LEU A 220 -16.41 9.36 -7.92
N HIS A 221 -16.61 8.19 -7.32
CA HIS A 221 -17.77 7.85 -6.51
C HIS A 221 -17.37 7.22 -5.18
N SER A 222 -18.16 7.43 -4.12
CA SER A 222 -18.10 6.65 -2.89
C SER A 222 -18.87 5.32 -3.02
N SER A 223 -19.94 5.30 -3.82
CA SER A 223 -20.70 4.11 -4.23
C SER A 223 -21.41 4.39 -5.56
N CYS A 224 -21.56 3.38 -6.43
CA CYS A 224 -22.29 3.52 -7.70
C CYS A 224 -23.30 2.38 -7.85
N ASN A 225 -24.60 2.71 -7.87
CA ASN A 225 -25.69 1.72 -8.02
C ASN A 225 -25.83 1.20 -9.47
N MET A 226 -25.19 1.86 -10.44
CA MET A 226 -25.30 1.57 -11.88
C MET A 226 -24.04 0.90 -12.46
N CYS A 227 -23.03 0.66 -11.61
CA CYS A 227 -21.72 0.15 -12.01
C CYS A 227 -21.51 -1.24 -11.41
N THR A 228 -20.96 -2.16 -12.19
CA THR A 228 -20.53 -3.47 -11.67
C THR A 228 -19.17 -3.35 -10.95
N SER A 229 -18.83 -4.30 -10.07
CA SER A 229 -17.58 -4.29 -9.31
C SER A 229 -16.32 -4.21 -10.18
N ASN A 230 -16.38 -4.72 -11.42
CA ASN A 230 -15.26 -4.70 -12.36
C ASN A 230 -15.04 -3.33 -13.03
N GLU A 231 -15.98 -2.40 -12.86
CA GLU A 231 -15.96 -1.06 -13.47
C GLU A 231 -15.55 0.03 -12.46
N LEU A 232 -15.31 -0.36 -11.21
CA LEU A 232 -14.90 0.50 -10.11
C LEU A 232 -13.49 0.11 -9.66
N LYS A 233 -12.58 1.07 -9.60
CA LYS A 233 -11.25 0.85 -9.03
C LYS A 233 -11.00 1.87 -7.93
N GLN A 234 -10.74 1.40 -6.71
CA GLN A 234 -10.29 2.27 -5.63
C GLN A 234 -9.08 3.08 -6.10
N THR A 235 -9.05 4.36 -5.73
CA THR A 235 -7.90 5.21 -6.02
C THR A 235 -7.55 6.15 -4.90
N GLU A 236 -6.28 6.53 -4.88
CA GLU A 236 -5.62 7.38 -3.91
C GLU A 236 -5.57 8.84 -4.38
N TYR A 237 -5.77 9.09 -5.69
CA TYR A 237 -5.68 10.42 -6.28
C TYR A 237 -6.59 10.59 -7.51
N ARG A 238 -6.85 11.84 -7.87
CA ARG A 238 -7.41 12.24 -9.17
C ARG A 238 -6.37 12.98 -9.99
N LEU A 239 -6.42 12.84 -11.31
CA LEU A 239 -5.62 13.62 -12.23
C LEU A 239 -6.34 14.91 -12.61
N CYS A 240 -5.63 16.02 -12.50
CA CYS A 240 -6.00 17.31 -13.07
C CYS A 240 -5.11 17.60 -14.27
N TYR A 241 -5.66 18.34 -15.23
CA TYR A 241 -5.00 18.64 -16.49
C TYR A 241 -5.00 20.14 -16.71
N ASP A 242 -3.81 20.70 -16.93
CA ASP A 242 -3.64 22.13 -17.16
C ASP A 242 -3.08 22.36 -18.56
N ALA A 243 -3.76 23.23 -19.32
CA ALA A 243 -3.33 23.65 -20.66
C ALA A 243 -2.20 24.66 -20.54
N VAL A 244 -1.10 24.41 -21.26
CA VAL A 244 0.11 25.22 -21.19
C VAL A 244 0.50 25.71 -22.59
N ASN A 245 0.81 26.99 -22.70
CA ASN A 245 1.15 27.69 -23.96
C ASN A 245 2.66 27.75 -24.23
N TYR A 246 3.37 26.71 -23.84
CA TYR A 246 4.78 26.50 -24.15
C TYR A 246 5.06 25.00 -24.27
N ARG A 247 6.17 24.63 -24.92
CA ARG A 247 6.59 23.22 -25.06
C ARG A 247 6.88 22.62 -23.71
N ALA A 248 6.73 21.30 -23.58
CA ALA A 248 7.27 20.59 -22.44
C ALA A 248 8.78 20.86 -22.32
N ASP A 249 9.28 20.95 -21.09
CA ASP A 249 10.70 21.22 -20.82
C ASP A 249 11.60 20.11 -21.38
N ASP A 250 11.08 18.88 -21.42
CA ASP A 250 11.76 17.72 -22.00
C ASP A 250 11.74 17.75 -23.53
N SER A 251 12.87 17.41 -24.15
CA SER A 251 12.96 17.22 -25.60
C SER A 251 12.15 16.00 -26.06
N ILE A 252 11.80 15.95 -27.36
CA ILE A 252 11.17 14.76 -27.97
C ILE A 252 12.00 13.50 -27.70
N ASP A 253 13.33 13.57 -27.83
CA ASP A 253 14.22 12.42 -27.63
C ASP A 253 14.16 11.92 -26.17
N GLN A 254 14.14 12.85 -25.21
CA GLN A 254 14.02 12.51 -23.80
C GLN A 254 12.64 11.89 -23.48
N MET A 255 11.57 12.45 -24.05
CA MET A 255 10.22 11.91 -23.92
C MET A 255 10.08 10.51 -24.54
N ASN A 256 10.65 10.27 -25.72
CA ASN A 256 10.68 8.94 -26.34
C ASN A 256 11.47 7.95 -25.47
N LYS A 257 12.61 8.36 -24.92
CA LYS A 257 13.38 7.54 -23.97
C LYS A 257 12.56 7.16 -22.75
N TYR A 258 11.75 8.07 -22.20
CA TYR A 258 10.83 7.73 -21.11
C TYR A 258 9.78 6.71 -21.55
N ILE A 259 9.19 6.87 -22.73
CA ILE A 259 8.23 5.91 -23.27
C ILE A 259 8.84 4.51 -23.41
N ASP A 260 10.07 4.41 -23.93
CA ASP A 260 10.75 3.13 -24.09
C ASP A 260 11.01 2.47 -22.73
N VAL A 261 11.54 3.23 -21.76
CA VAL A 261 11.76 2.75 -20.38
C VAL A 261 10.46 2.25 -19.74
N LEU A 262 9.37 3.01 -19.89
CA LEU A 262 8.07 2.62 -19.34
C LEU A 262 7.49 1.39 -20.04
N CYS A 263 7.59 1.31 -21.37
CA CYS A 263 7.04 0.23 -22.18
C CYS A 263 7.78 -1.10 -21.91
N GLU A 264 9.10 -1.09 -21.99
CA GLU A 264 9.95 -2.24 -21.70
C GLU A 264 9.81 -2.66 -20.22
N GLY A 265 9.85 -1.68 -19.32
CA GLY A 265 9.73 -1.94 -17.89
C GLY A 265 8.39 -2.54 -17.50
N CYS A 266 7.28 -2.07 -18.07
CA CYS A 266 5.97 -2.70 -17.87
C CYS A 266 5.95 -4.16 -18.33
N ALA A 267 6.53 -4.48 -19.50
CA ALA A 267 6.56 -5.85 -20.01
C ALA A 267 7.34 -6.78 -19.08
N GLN A 268 8.47 -6.31 -18.55
CA GLN A 268 9.25 -7.04 -17.55
C GLN A 268 8.49 -7.21 -16.22
N LEU A 269 7.83 -6.18 -15.71
CA LEU A 269 7.02 -6.26 -14.49
C LEU A 269 5.77 -7.14 -14.67
N ALA A 270 5.15 -7.14 -15.85
CA ALA A 270 4.01 -8.00 -16.16
C ALA A 270 4.38 -9.49 -16.05
N GLN A 271 5.59 -9.87 -16.48
CA GLN A 271 6.08 -11.24 -16.28
C GLN A 271 6.21 -11.59 -14.79
N VAL A 272 6.69 -10.66 -13.97
CA VAL A 272 6.77 -10.87 -12.51
C VAL A 272 5.39 -11.12 -11.93
N PHE A 273 4.40 -10.32 -12.34
CA PHE A 273 3.01 -10.40 -11.88
C PHE A 273 2.33 -11.71 -12.32
N MET A 274 2.41 -12.06 -13.62
CA MET A 274 1.71 -13.22 -14.19
C MET A 274 2.26 -14.58 -13.74
N LYS A 275 3.55 -14.67 -13.38
CA LYS A 275 4.16 -15.95 -12.94
C LYS A 275 3.95 -16.26 -11.46
N THR A 276 3.44 -15.31 -10.69
CA THR A 276 3.33 -15.40 -9.22
C THR A 276 1.90 -15.47 -8.70
N SER A 277 0.93 -14.99 -9.47
CA SER A 277 -0.48 -15.09 -9.13
C SER A 277 -1.02 -16.51 -9.41
N GLN A 278 -1.54 -17.19 -8.39
CA GLN A 278 -2.28 -18.46 -8.55
C GLN A 278 -3.66 -18.27 -9.19
N VAL A 279 -4.11 -17.01 -9.32
CA VAL A 279 -5.38 -16.61 -9.94
C VAL A 279 -5.07 -16.07 -11.34
N GLU A 280 -5.94 -16.39 -12.29
CA GLU A 280 -5.83 -16.31 -13.75
C GLU A 280 -4.90 -15.25 -14.37
N ARG A 281 -4.25 -15.69 -15.46
CA ARG A 281 -3.25 -15.09 -16.36
C ARG A 281 -3.64 -13.74 -17.02
N ASN A 282 -4.21 -12.79 -16.28
CA ASN A 282 -4.56 -11.49 -16.86
C ASN A 282 -3.41 -10.50 -16.68
N ASP A 283 -2.87 -10.04 -17.80
CA ASP A 283 -1.86 -9.00 -17.87
C ASP A 283 -2.49 -7.64 -17.52
N PRO A 284 -2.17 -7.05 -16.35
CA PRO A 284 -2.81 -5.82 -15.91
C PRO A 284 -2.37 -4.60 -16.73
N PHE A 285 -1.18 -4.64 -17.33
CA PHE A 285 -0.65 -3.56 -18.15
C PHE A 285 -1.31 -3.58 -19.53
N LEU A 286 -1.39 -4.75 -20.16
CA LEU A 286 -2.10 -4.90 -21.44
C LEU A 286 -3.56 -4.48 -21.33
N PHE A 287 -4.26 -4.95 -20.28
CA PHE A 287 -5.64 -4.54 -20.00
C PHE A 287 -5.75 -3.01 -19.83
N GLY A 288 -4.81 -2.40 -19.11
CA GLY A 288 -4.77 -0.97 -18.92
C GLY A 288 -4.50 -0.16 -20.20
N ILE A 289 -3.62 -0.64 -21.07
CA ILE A 289 -3.36 -0.06 -22.40
C ILE A 289 -4.61 -0.12 -23.26
N GLU A 290 -5.26 -1.29 -23.34
CA GLU A 290 -6.50 -1.49 -24.09
C GLU A 290 -7.64 -0.60 -23.57
N ARG A 291 -7.76 -0.46 -22.25
CA ARG A 291 -8.71 0.47 -21.63
C ARG A 291 -8.49 1.91 -22.11
N ILE A 292 -7.24 2.38 -22.11
CA ILE A 292 -6.91 3.74 -22.55
C ILE A 292 -7.23 3.94 -24.03
N ILE A 293 -6.89 2.97 -24.89
CA ILE A 293 -7.22 3.00 -26.32
C ILE A 293 -8.73 3.07 -26.52
N ASN A 294 -9.50 2.25 -25.80
CA ASN A 294 -10.96 2.23 -25.88
C ASN A 294 -11.58 3.56 -25.44
N GLU A 295 -11.04 4.18 -24.39
CA GLU A 295 -11.44 5.52 -23.93
C GLU A 295 -11.19 6.58 -25.02
N LYS A 296 -10.04 6.54 -25.70
CA LYS A 296 -9.73 7.50 -26.77
C LYS A 296 -10.56 7.26 -28.02
N ASN A 297 -10.82 6.00 -28.39
CA ASN A 297 -11.76 5.67 -29.45
C ASN A 297 -13.18 6.16 -29.16
N PHE A 298 -13.62 6.11 -27.90
CA PHE A 298 -14.91 6.69 -27.49
C PHE A 298 -14.93 8.21 -27.70
N ILE A 299 -13.87 8.92 -27.33
CA ILE A 299 -13.75 10.38 -27.55
C ILE A 299 -13.83 10.71 -29.04
N CYS A 300 -13.06 10.00 -29.88
CA CYS A 300 -13.05 10.20 -31.33
C CYS A 300 -14.41 9.95 -32.01
N LYS A 301 -15.28 9.14 -31.39
CA LYS A 301 -16.65 8.90 -31.88
C LYS A 301 -17.64 9.97 -31.41
N LYS A 302 -17.45 10.51 -30.20
CA LYS A 302 -18.38 11.46 -29.55
C LYS A 302 -18.15 12.91 -29.97
N VAL A 303 -16.91 13.26 -30.29
CA VAL A 303 -16.53 14.62 -30.69
C VAL A 303 -16.09 14.60 -32.15
N THR A 304 -16.34 15.69 -32.88
CA THR A 304 -15.83 15.88 -34.25
C THR A 304 -14.36 15.47 -34.30
N PRO A 305 -13.95 14.57 -35.20
CA PRO A 305 -12.64 13.94 -35.15
C PRO A 305 -11.54 14.99 -35.21
N GLY A 306 -11.00 15.35 -34.05
CA GLY A 306 -9.78 16.13 -33.94
C GLY A 306 -8.61 15.22 -34.28
N ASP A 307 -7.85 15.60 -35.31
CA ASP A 307 -6.67 14.89 -35.81
C ASP A 307 -5.76 14.40 -34.66
N LEU A 308 -5.54 15.22 -33.64
CA LEU A 308 -4.64 14.88 -32.53
C LEU A 308 -5.09 13.69 -31.66
N ASN A 309 -6.40 13.53 -31.40
CA ASN A 309 -6.87 12.37 -30.62
C ASN A 309 -6.71 11.08 -31.43
N GLN A 310 -6.87 11.14 -32.76
CA GLN A 310 -6.62 10.01 -33.64
C GLN A 310 -5.13 9.67 -33.72
N GLN A 311 -4.26 10.68 -33.81
CA GLN A 311 -2.81 10.49 -33.73
C GLN A 311 -2.40 9.83 -32.40
N LEU A 312 -2.99 10.24 -31.28
CA LEU A 312 -2.74 9.62 -29.98
C LEU A 312 -3.20 8.16 -29.94
N VAL A 313 -4.36 7.82 -30.53
CA VAL A 313 -4.79 6.42 -30.69
C VAL A 313 -3.76 5.63 -31.50
N GLY A 314 -3.24 6.20 -32.60
CA GLY A 314 -2.19 5.58 -33.40
C GLY A 314 -0.94 5.29 -32.59
N ARG A 315 -0.44 6.27 -31.83
CA ARG A 315 0.72 6.11 -30.94
C ARG A 315 0.47 5.07 -29.85
N LEU A 316 -0.71 5.05 -29.22
CA LEU A 316 -1.06 4.05 -28.21
C LEU A 316 -1.11 2.62 -28.76
N ASN A 317 -1.57 2.44 -30.01
CA ASN A 317 -1.50 1.12 -30.66
C ASN A 317 -0.04 0.71 -30.94
N GLN A 318 0.84 1.65 -31.32
CA GLN A 318 2.28 1.37 -31.43
C GLN A 318 2.87 0.92 -30.09
N ILE A 319 2.53 1.59 -28.99
CA ILE A 319 2.91 1.16 -27.63
C ILE A 319 2.41 -0.26 -27.35
N LYS A 320 1.15 -0.56 -27.65
CA LYS A 320 0.59 -1.91 -27.47
C LYS A 320 1.43 -2.97 -28.19
N HIS A 321 1.79 -2.71 -29.45
CA HIS A 321 2.62 -3.63 -30.24
C HIS A 321 4.04 -3.77 -29.70
N GLN A 322 4.68 -2.65 -29.33
CA GLN A 322 6.01 -2.66 -28.70
C GLN A 322 6.01 -3.42 -27.39
N TYR A 323 5.01 -3.17 -26.53
CA TYR A 323 4.81 -3.87 -25.26
C TYR A 323 4.72 -5.38 -25.48
N GLN A 324 3.89 -5.83 -26.42
CA GLN A 324 3.75 -7.24 -26.75
C GLN A 324 5.05 -7.83 -27.31
N HIS A 325 5.78 -7.07 -28.13
CA HIS A 325 7.09 -7.48 -28.64
C HIS A 325 8.09 -7.68 -27.49
N TYR A 326 8.22 -6.74 -26.55
CA TYR A 326 9.05 -6.90 -25.37
C TYR A 326 8.62 -8.10 -24.52
N LEU A 327 7.32 -8.24 -24.28
CA LEU A 327 6.78 -9.33 -23.48
C LEU A 327 7.14 -10.71 -24.05
N ASN A 328 7.09 -10.86 -25.37
CA ASN A 328 7.46 -12.06 -26.10
C ASN A 328 8.98 -12.29 -26.15
N ALA A 329 9.78 -11.21 -26.21
CA ALA A 329 11.23 -11.28 -26.28
C ALA A 329 11.90 -11.67 -24.96
N ILE A 330 11.24 -11.47 -23.82
CA ILE A 330 11.76 -11.85 -22.50
C ILE A 330 11.76 -13.39 -22.38
N GLN A 331 12.93 -13.98 -22.66
CA GLN A 331 13.20 -15.41 -22.49
C GLN A 331 13.03 -15.82 -21.02
N SER A 332 12.23 -16.85 -20.77
CA SER A 332 11.78 -17.27 -19.43
C SER A 332 12.91 -17.89 -18.59
N ASN A 333 13.38 -17.19 -17.54
CA ASN A 333 13.47 -17.66 -16.13
C ASN A 333 14.44 -16.88 -15.23
N GLU A 334 15.39 -16.11 -15.75
CA GLU A 334 16.45 -15.53 -14.89
C GLU A 334 16.00 -14.30 -14.08
N THR A 335 15.22 -13.39 -14.67
CA THR A 335 14.82 -12.14 -14.00
C THR A 335 14.00 -12.40 -12.73
N PHE A 336 13.24 -13.50 -12.69
CA PHE A 336 12.40 -13.86 -11.56
C PHE A 336 13.17 -14.40 -10.35
N LYS A 337 14.36 -14.98 -10.57
CA LYS A 337 15.17 -15.52 -9.46
C LYS A 337 15.86 -14.42 -8.66
N ASN A 338 15.91 -13.20 -9.18
CA ASN A 338 16.67 -12.12 -8.57
C ASN A 338 15.76 -10.97 -8.15
N LEU A 339 15.36 -11.01 -6.88
CA LEU A 339 14.52 -9.98 -6.27
C LEU A 339 15.15 -8.58 -6.37
N SER A 340 16.48 -8.47 -6.23
CA SER A 340 17.18 -7.19 -6.39
C SER A 340 16.99 -6.60 -7.80
N LYS A 341 16.95 -7.42 -8.85
CA LYS A 341 16.68 -6.93 -10.22
C LYS A 341 15.24 -6.40 -10.35
N ILE A 342 14.27 -7.03 -9.68
CA ILE A 342 12.87 -6.57 -9.68
C ILE A 342 12.77 -5.20 -9.01
N TYR A 343 13.40 -4.99 -7.86
CA TYR A 343 13.39 -3.70 -7.18
C TYR A 343 14.17 -2.61 -7.94
N GLN A 344 15.28 -2.97 -8.61
CA GLN A 344 15.98 -2.04 -9.51
C GLN A 344 15.06 -1.56 -10.65
N LEU A 345 14.29 -2.48 -11.23
CA LEU A 345 13.34 -2.14 -12.29
C LEU A 345 12.19 -1.25 -11.78
N ILE A 346 11.64 -1.56 -10.60
CA ILE A 346 10.65 -0.73 -9.92
C ILE A 346 11.21 0.69 -9.72
N GLN A 347 12.43 0.81 -9.22
CA GLN A 347 13.07 2.12 -8.99
C GLN A 347 13.30 2.88 -10.30
N GLN A 348 13.82 2.22 -11.34
CA GLN A 348 14.05 2.83 -12.64
C GLN A 348 12.77 3.43 -13.24
N ILE A 349 11.65 2.74 -13.11
CA ILE A 349 10.34 3.23 -13.57
C ILE A 349 9.83 4.36 -12.67
N ALA A 350 10.00 4.23 -11.35
CA ALA A 350 9.60 5.23 -10.37
C ALA A 350 10.35 6.57 -10.55
N ASP A 351 11.58 6.54 -11.08
CA ASP A 351 12.39 7.72 -11.35
C ASP A 351 11.95 8.51 -12.59
N VAL A 352 11.06 7.98 -13.43
CA VAL A 352 10.46 8.74 -14.53
C VAL A 352 9.63 9.90 -13.93
N PRO A 353 9.89 11.17 -14.30
CA PRO A 353 9.37 12.34 -13.56
C PRO A 353 7.87 12.31 -13.31
N MET A 354 7.08 11.98 -14.34
CA MET A 354 5.62 11.94 -14.23
C MET A 354 5.10 10.74 -13.42
N VAL A 355 5.83 9.62 -13.39
CA VAL A 355 5.51 8.49 -12.51
C VAL A 355 5.79 8.90 -11.06
N LYS A 356 6.97 9.47 -10.81
CA LYS A 356 7.40 9.95 -9.48
C LYS A 356 6.37 10.85 -8.82
N VAL A 357 5.92 11.89 -9.53
CA VAL A 357 4.94 12.86 -8.99
C VAL A 357 3.63 12.17 -8.57
N GLN A 358 3.19 11.14 -9.30
CA GLN A 358 1.99 10.37 -8.94
C GLN A 358 2.25 9.45 -7.73
N LEU A 359 3.42 8.82 -7.64
CA LEU A 359 3.80 7.99 -6.49
C LEU A 359 3.94 8.82 -5.21
N ASP A 360 4.49 10.03 -5.30
CA ASP A 360 4.61 10.95 -4.16
C ASP A 360 3.22 11.31 -3.59
N VAL A 361 2.23 11.54 -4.45
CA VAL A 361 0.84 11.79 -4.00
C VAL A 361 0.19 10.56 -3.36
N ILE A 362 0.46 9.36 -3.86
CA ILE A 362 0.01 8.10 -3.21
C ILE A 362 0.61 8.00 -1.79
N GLN A 363 1.88 8.35 -1.61
CA GLN A 363 2.51 8.36 -0.29
C GLN A 363 1.87 9.40 0.64
N ILE A 364 1.61 10.61 0.14
CA ILE A 364 0.90 11.66 0.90
C ILE A 364 -0.50 11.20 1.33
N TYR A 365 -1.24 10.54 0.43
CA TYR A 365 -2.56 9.98 0.74
C TYR A 365 -2.48 8.97 1.89
N HIS A 366 -1.56 8.00 1.82
CA HIS A 366 -1.37 7.02 2.89
C HIS A 366 -0.95 7.66 4.22
N GLN A 367 -0.03 8.62 4.21
CA GLN A 367 0.36 9.35 5.42
C GLN A 367 -0.81 10.13 6.03
N THR A 368 -1.66 10.71 5.19
CA THR A 368 -2.84 11.46 5.65
C THR A 368 -3.87 10.53 6.27
N LEU A 369 -4.12 9.36 5.66
CA LEU A 369 -5.01 8.34 6.18
C LEU A 369 -4.52 7.80 7.54
N LEU A 370 -3.21 7.54 7.67
CA LEU A 370 -2.61 7.14 8.94
C LEU A 370 -2.80 8.21 10.02
N LYS A 371 -2.50 9.48 9.71
CA LYS A 371 -2.69 10.59 10.66
C LYS A 371 -4.16 10.80 11.05
N ALA A 372 -5.10 10.57 10.15
CA ALA A 372 -6.53 10.64 10.46
C ALA A 372 -6.91 9.57 11.48
N ASN A 373 -6.48 8.33 11.24
CA ASN A 373 -6.72 7.21 12.16
C ASN A 373 -6.00 7.35 13.50
N GLU A 374 -4.83 8.00 13.54
CA GLU A 374 -4.13 8.33 14.80
C GLU A 374 -4.90 9.37 15.63
N LYS A 375 -5.51 10.38 14.98
CA LYS A 375 -6.27 11.42 15.69
C LYS A 375 -7.52 10.87 16.37
N ASP A 376 -8.19 9.88 15.78
CA ASP A 376 -9.37 9.24 16.38
C ASP A 376 -9.03 8.46 17.67
N VAL A 377 -7.76 8.11 17.91
CA VAL A 377 -7.28 7.49 19.17
C VAL A 377 -7.03 8.53 20.26
N SER A 378 -7.06 9.83 19.92
CA SER A 378 -7.04 10.93 20.91
C SER A 378 -8.42 11.00 21.57
N ILE A 379 -8.66 10.07 22.50
CA ILE A 379 -9.83 10.07 23.38
C ILE A 379 -10.02 11.49 23.90
N ASN A 380 -11.21 12.05 23.64
CA ASN A 380 -11.67 13.33 24.15
C ASN A 380 -11.14 13.54 25.57
N LYS A 381 -10.14 14.43 25.70
CA LYS A 381 -9.76 15.01 26.98
C LYS A 381 -10.90 15.96 27.36
N THR A 382 -11.95 15.40 27.94
CA THR A 382 -12.99 16.11 28.69
C THR A 382 -12.98 15.58 30.11
#